data_AF-A0AA38NMC3-F1
#
_entry.id   AF-A0AA38NMC3-F1
#
_cell.length_a   1.000
_cell.length_b   1.000
_cell.length_c   1.000
_cell.angle_alpha   90.00
_cell.angle_beta   90.00
_cell.angle_gamma   90.00
#
_symmetry.space_group_name_H-M   'P 1'
#
loop_
_entity.id
_entity.type
_entity.pdbx_description
1 polymer ?
#
loop_
_entity_poly.entity_id
_entity_poly.type
_entity_poly.pdbx_seq_one_letter_code
_entity_poly.pdbx_strand_id
1 'polypeptide(L)'
;MEYSSVFLKARAIIFSLISLISFIWVVVICVDLFIQWGVLSISERAFLVVMLLSNTLTLIMLLVLLILPFRPWLDGARLMLLLVMHIGIASGFALWNAKFTCPTKTVDEEGVCRLLNMYILIANWIIPATLLVYALGLAVMLYKRRKLKAVLPDLESSRSRQPESRQFILPMMVPADIRFPSVSTTPHTSVISQQLRESVWGAGASSSPPQSIVEGKRGSSSGRSRLSKPLPGSMYY
;
A
#
# COMPACT_ATOMS: atom_id res chain seq x y z
N MET A 1 -7.31 10.36 6.89
CA MET A 1 -5.95 10.96 6.90
C MET A 1 -5.47 11.01 5.47
N GLU A 2 -5.45 12.18 4.88
CA GLU A 2 -4.93 12.36 3.52
C GLU A 2 -3.41 12.19 3.56
N TYR A 3 -2.89 11.36 2.66
CA TYR A 3 -1.45 11.20 2.44
C TYR A 3 -1.05 12.06 1.25
N SER A 4 0.16 12.60 1.25
CA SER A 4 0.67 13.34 0.10
C SER A 4 0.64 12.44 -1.15
N SER A 5 0.10 12.95 -2.25
CA SER A 5 0.02 12.25 -3.53
C SER A 5 1.41 11.81 -4.03
N VAL A 6 2.46 12.58 -3.68
CA VAL A 6 3.86 12.26 -3.99
C VAL A 6 4.29 10.94 -3.35
N PHE A 7 3.85 10.69 -2.11
CA PHE A 7 4.19 9.45 -1.41
C PHE A 7 3.54 8.23 -2.07
N LEU A 8 2.26 8.33 -2.43
CA LEU A 8 1.55 7.23 -3.08
C LEU A 8 2.16 6.90 -4.45
N LYS A 9 2.55 7.93 -5.22
CA LYS A 9 3.28 7.76 -6.49
C LYS A 9 4.63 7.09 -6.28
N ALA A 10 5.43 7.56 -5.32
CA ALA A 10 6.75 6.98 -5.02
C ALA A 10 6.63 5.51 -4.58
N ARG A 11 5.64 5.19 -3.73
CA ARG A 11 5.35 3.81 -3.31
C ARG A 11 5.01 2.91 -4.49
N ALA A 12 4.15 3.37 -5.39
CA ALA A 12 3.77 2.62 -6.58
C ALA A 12 4.98 2.35 -7.50
N ILE A 13 5.85 3.35 -7.70
CA ILE A 13 7.07 3.20 -8.50
C ILE A 13 8.00 2.17 -7.87
N ILE A 14 8.28 2.29 -6.57
CA ILE A 14 9.18 1.36 -5.86
C ILE A 14 8.62 -0.08 -5.90
N PHE A 15 7.33 -0.26 -5.61
CA PHE A 15 6.72 -1.60 -5.64
C PHE A 15 6.67 -2.18 -7.05
N SER A 16 6.45 -1.35 -8.08
CA SER A 16 6.54 -1.78 -9.48
C SER A 16 7.94 -2.26 -9.82
N LEU A 17 8.98 -1.51 -9.45
CA LEU A 17 10.38 -1.90 -9.67
C LEU A 17 10.74 -3.21 -8.95
N ILE A 18 10.37 -3.35 -7.67
CA ILE A 18 10.61 -4.59 -6.91
C ILE A 18 9.86 -5.76 -7.56
N SER A 19 8.61 -5.54 -8.01
CA SER A 19 7.83 -6.57 -8.68
C SER A 19 8.47 -7.01 -10.00
N LEU A 20 9.00 -6.08 -10.80
CA LEU A 20 9.69 -6.42 -12.05
C LEU A 20 10.97 -7.22 -11.79
N ILE A 21 11.79 -6.79 -10.83
CA ILE A 21 13.02 -7.50 -10.45
C ILE A 21 12.69 -8.90 -9.94
N SER A 22 11.69 -9.04 -9.06
CA SER A 22 11.26 -10.33 -8.53
C SER A 22 10.67 -11.24 -9.61
N PHE A 23 9.95 -10.68 -10.58
CA PHE A 23 9.43 -11.45 -11.72
C PHE A 23 10.55 -11.99 -12.61
N ILE A 24 11.53 -11.16 -12.97
CA ILE A 24 12.72 -11.59 -13.72
C ILE A 24 13.43 -12.71 -12.95
N TRP A 25 13.57 -12.57 -11.63
CA TRP A 25 14.21 -13.56 -10.79
C TRP A 25 13.48 -14.90 -10.77
N VAL A 26 12.15 -14.88 -10.67
CA VAL A 26 11.30 -16.09 -10.78
C VAL A 26 11.53 -16.78 -12.12
N VAL A 27 11.57 -16.03 -13.22
CA VAL A 27 11.82 -16.60 -14.56
C VAL A 27 13.19 -17.26 -14.62
N VAL A 28 14.23 -16.60 -14.09
CA VAL A 28 15.59 -17.15 -14.03
C VAL A 28 15.62 -18.45 -13.21
N ILE A 29 15.02 -18.48 -12.01
CA ILE A 29 14.95 -19.68 -11.17
C ILE A 29 14.20 -20.80 -11.89
N CYS A 30 13.08 -20.50 -12.57
CA CYS A 30 12.34 -21.49 -13.33
C CYS A 30 13.20 -22.11 -14.44
N VAL A 31 13.88 -21.28 -15.24
CA VAL A 31 14.79 -21.76 -16.31
C VAL A 31 15.90 -22.62 -15.73
N ASP A 32 16.53 -22.17 -14.64
CA ASP A 32 17.60 -22.92 -13.96
C ASP A 32 17.12 -24.28 -13.45
N LEU A 33 15.94 -24.31 -12.82
CA LEU A 33 15.29 -25.52 -12.34
C LEU A 33 14.98 -26.48 -13.48
N PHE A 34 14.53 -25.99 -14.64
CA PHE A 34 14.29 -26.83 -15.83
C PHE A 34 15.57 -27.40 -16.43
N ILE A 35 16.63 -26.60 -16.56
CA ILE A 35 17.91 -27.04 -17.15
C ILE A 35 18.56 -28.09 -16.26
N GLN A 36 18.55 -27.86 -14.94
CA GLN A 36 19.32 -28.69 -14.00
C GLN A 36 18.48 -29.76 -13.29
N TRP A 37 17.19 -29.91 -13.63
CA TRP A 37 16.27 -30.84 -12.94
C TRP A 37 16.80 -32.27 -12.82
N GLY A 38 17.50 -32.77 -13.83
CA GLY A 38 18.05 -34.13 -13.83
C GLY A 38 19.29 -34.31 -12.96
N VAL A 39 20.05 -33.23 -12.71
CA VAL A 39 21.37 -33.26 -12.07
C VAL A 39 21.28 -32.93 -10.57
N LEU A 40 20.35 -32.07 -10.17
CA LEU A 40 20.21 -31.66 -8.77
C LEU A 40 19.82 -32.81 -7.85
N SER A 41 20.39 -32.81 -6.66
CA SER A 41 19.95 -33.64 -5.54
C SER A 41 18.54 -33.26 -5.07
N ILE A 42 17.86 -34.18 -4.39
CA ILE A 42 16.50 -33.96 -3.86
C ILE A 42 16.43 -32.72 -2.94
N SER A 43 17.49 -32.48 -2.16
CA SER A 43 17.59 -31.34 -1.23
C SER A 43 17.73 -30.02 -1.97
N GLU A 44 18.53 -29.96 -3.05
CA GLU A 44 18.70 -28.74 -3.85
C GLU A 44 17.40 -28.40 -4.57
N ARG A 45 16.71 -29.41 -5.13
CA ARG A 45 15.39 -29.21 -5.75
C ARG A 45 14.39 -28.66 -4.76
N ALA A 46 14.29 -29.25 -3.57
CA ALA A 46 13.40 -28.75 -2.52
C ALA A 46 13.74 -27.31 -2.14
N PHE A 47 15.03 -26.97 -2.05
CA PHE A 47 15.48 -25.63 -1.74
C PHE A 47 15.11 -24.61 -2.84
N LEU A 48 15.39 -24.92 -4.11
CA LEU A 48 14.99 -24.08 -5.24
C LEU A 48 13.47 -23.90 -5.31
N VAL A 49 12.69 -24.95 -5.02
CA VAL A 49 11.23 -24.86 -4.95
C VAL A 49 10.79 -23.94 -3.81
N VAL A 50 11.40 -24.02 -2.62
CA VAL A 50 11.10 -23.11 -1.51
C VAL A 50 11.45 -21.66 -1.86
N MET A 51 12.59 -21.43 -2.52
CA MET A 51 12.99 -20.12 -3.01
C MET A 51 12.04 -19.60 -4.09
N LEU A 52 11.59 -20.46 -5.00
CA LEU A 52 10.61 -20.10 -6.02
C LEU A 52 9.28 -19.70 -5.37
N LEU A 53 8.77 -20.52 -4.44
CA LEU A 53 7.54 -20.27 -3.70
C LEU A 53 7.60 -18.96 -2.90
N SER A 54 8.72 -18.67 -2.24
CA SER A 54 8.88 -17.43 -1.48
C SER A 54 8.90 -16.19 -2.38
N ASN A 55 9.56 -16.29 -3.54
CA ASN A 55 9.56 -15.23 -4.55
C ASN A 55 8.16 -15.01 -5.16
N THR A 56 7.44 -16.08 -5.48
CA THR A 56 6.05 -16.00 -5.96
C THR A 56 5.13 -15.39 -4.89
N LEU A 57 5.25 -15.81 -3.64
CA LEU A 57 4.49 -15.24 -2.52
C LEU A 57 4.79 -13.74 -2.36
N THR A 58 6.04 -13.34 -2.56
CA THR A 58 6.46 -11.94 -2.50
C THR A 58 5.83 -11.12 -3.61
N LEU A 59 5.80 -11.63 -4.85
CA LEU A 59 5.10 -10.98 -5.96
C LEU A 59 3.61 -10.77 -5.64
N ILE A 60 2.93 -11.82 -5.17
CA ILE A 60 1.51 -11.75 -4.80
C ILE A 60 1.32 -10.71 -3.68
N MET A 61 2.15 -10.74 -2.64
CA MET A 61 2.06 -9.80 -1.53
C MET A 61 2.32 -8.35 -1.99
N LEU A 62 3.30 -8.11 -2.85
CA LEU A 62 3.59 -6.78 -3.40
C LEU A 62 2.42 -6.26 -4.24
N LEU A 63 1.80 -7.12 -5.06
CA LEU A 63 0.63 -6.77 -5.85
C LEU A 63 -0.57 -6.43 -4.95
N VAL A 64 -0.78 -7.22 -3.89
CA VAL A 64 -1.81 -6.97 -2.87
C VAL A 64 -1.53 -5.65 -2.13
N LEU A 65 -0.28 -5.33 -1.81
CA LEU A 65 0.12 -4.08 -1.16
C LEU A 65 -0.04 -2.85 -2.07
N LEU A 66 0.05 -3.06 -3.39
CA LEU A 66 -0.16 -2.04 -4.41
C LEU A 66 -1.65 -1.72 -4.61
N ILE A 67 -2.52 -2.74 -4.58
CA ILE A 67 -3.97 -2.57 -4.77
C ILE A 67 -4.66 -2.06 -3.49
N LEU A 68 -4.24 -2.53 -2.31
CA LEU A 68 -4.91 -2.19 -1.06
C LEU A 68 -4.60 -0.76 -0.59
N PRO A 69 -5.56 -0.08 0.05
CA PRO A 69 -5.35 1.25 0.60
C PRO A 69 -4.24 1.22 1.67
N PHE A 70 -3.37 2.23 1.62
CA PHE A 70 -2.21 2.30 2.49
C PHE A 70 -2.59 2.37 3.98
N ARG A 71 -2.26 1.31 4.71
CA ARG A 71 -2.37 1.24 6.18
C ARG A 71 -0.99 1.01 6.78
N PRO A 72 -0.33 2.02 7.36
CA PRO A 72 1.10 1.95 7.72
C PRO A 72 1.44 0.83 8.70
N TRP A 73 0.53 0.52 9.63
CA TRP A 73 0.74 -0.56 10.61
C TRP A 73 0.68 -1.96 9.97
N LEU A 74 -0.33 -2.18 9.12
CA LEU A 74 -0.52 -3.46 8.43
C LEU A 74 0.56 -3.69 7.37
N ASP A 75 0.91 -2.63 6.64
CA ASP A 75 1.98 -2.63 5.63
C ASP A 75 3.33 -2.95 6.28
N GLY A 76 3.65 -2.28 7.39
CA GLY A 76 4.85 -2.57 8.18
C GLY A 76 4.93 -4.02 8.65
N ALA A 77 3.84 -4.58 9.18
CA ALA A 77 3.81 -5.98 9.62
C ALA A 77 4.03 -6.97 8.46
N ARG A 78 3.39 -6.74 7.30
CA ARG A 78 3.56 -7.57 6.10
C ARG A 78 4.98 -7.51 5.56
N LEU A 79 5.58 -6.32 5.53
CA LEU A 79 6.96 -6.13 5.09
C LEU A 79 7.95 -6.79 6.04
N MET A 80 7.75 -6.69 7.36
CA MET A 80 8.60 -7.37 8.34
C MET A 80 8.50 -8.88 8.21
N LEU A 81 7.30 -9.43 7.99
CA LEU A 81 7.12 -10.87 7.73
C LEU A 81 7.86 -11.31 6.47
N LEU A 82 7.73 -10.55 5.38
CA LEU A 82 8.47 -10.82 4.13
C LEU A 82 9.98 -10.74 4.35
N LEU A 83 10.46 -9.73 5.06
CA LEU A 83 11.87 -9.53 5.35
C LEU A 83 12.45 -10.72 6.16
N VAL A 84 11.78 -11.13 7.23
CA VAL A 84 12.21 -12.27 8.06
C VAL A 84 12.21 -13.56 7.25
N MET A 85 11.20 -13.78 6.40
CA MET A 85 11.14 -14.94 5.52
C MET A 85 12.33 -14.96 4.54
N HIS A 86 12.62 -13.84 3.87
CA HIS A 86 13.73 -13.74 2.91
C HIS A 86 15.09 -13.86 3.58
N ILE A 87 15.29 -13.20 4.73
CA ILE A 87 16.53 -13.34 5.51
C ILE A 87 16.70 -14.79 5.97
N GLY A 88 15.64 -15.45 6.41
CA GLY A 88 15.67 -16.86 6.82
C GLY A 88 16.08 -17.78 5.68
N ILE A 89 15.50 -17.60 4.49
CA ILE A 89 15.85 -18.38 3.30
C ILE A 89 17.28 -18.08 2.84
N ALA A 90 17.69 -16.82 2.80
CA ALA A 90 19.05 -16.42 2.44
C ALA A 90 20.11 -16.94 3.41
N SER A 91 19.82 -16.88 4.71
CA SER A 91 20.71 -17.40 5.75
C SER A 91 20.77 -18.92 5.70
N GLY A 92 19.62 -19.58 5.52
CA GLY A 92 19.53 -21.02 5.30
C GLY A 92 20.34 -21.45 4.08
N PHE A 93 20.25 -20.70 2.98
CA PHE A 93 21.08 -20.93 1.79
C PHE A 93 22.56 -20.81 2.13
N ALA A 94 22.99 -19.69 2.71
CA ALA A 94 24.39 -19.45 3.01
C ALA A 94 25.00 -20.55 3.89
N LEU A 95 24.25 -21.06 4.88
CA LEU A 95 24.67 -22.15 5.75
C LEU A 95 24.74 -23.49 5.03
N TRP A 96 23.76 -23.79 4.17
CA TRP A 96 23.75 -25.04 3.41
C TRP A 96 24.75 -25.01 2.25
N ASN A 97 25.09 -23.82 1.78
CA ASN A 97 25.87 -23.62 0.58
C ASN A 97 27.26 -24.25 0.68
N ALA A 98 27.88 -24.13 1.85
CA ALA A 98 29.19 -24.71 2.11
C ALA A 98 29.21 -26.25 2.02
N LYS A 99 28.05 -26.91 2.02
CA LYS A 99 27.92 -28.37 1.92
C LYS A 99 27.64 -28.88 0.51
N PHE A 100 27.27 -28.00 -0.43
CA PHE A 100 27.07 -28.40 -1.82
C PHE A 100 28.43 -28.66 -2.47
N THR A 101 28.77 -29.94 -2.57
CA THR A 101 29.95 -30.41 -3.29
C THR A 101 29.57 -30.49 -4.76
N CYS A 102 30.15 -29.62 -5.60
CA CYS A 102 29.96 -29.71 -7.05
C CYS A 102 30.51 -31.08 -7.51
N PRO A 103 29.72 -31.92 -8.21
CA PRO A 103 30.19 -33.20 -8.68
C PRO A 103 31.30 -32.99 -9.71
N THR A 104 32.55 -33.18 -9.28
CA THR A 104 33.75 -32.91 -10.06
C THR A 104 33.89 -33.89 -11.22
N LYS A 105 33.70 -33.43 -12.46
CA LYS A 105 34.18 -34.13 -13.66
C LYS A 105 35.27 -33.37 -14.39
N THR A 106 35.26 -32.03 -14.34
CA THR A 106 36.31 -31.17 -14.91
C THR A 106 36.54 -29.92 -14.06
N VAL A 107 37.74 -29.31 -14.13
CA VAL A 107 38.10 -28.09 -13.37
C VAL A 107 37.21 -26.90 -13.77
N ASP A 108 36.80 -26.83 -15.04
CA ASP A 108 35.96 -25.75 -15.56
C ASP A 108 34.52 -25.80 -15.01
N GLU A 109 33.95 -27.01 -14.84
CA GLU A 109 32.61 -27.19 -14.29
C GLU A 109 32.52 -26.77 -12.82
N GLU A 110 33.58 -26.99 -12.03
CA GLU A 110 33.64 -26.56 -10.63
C GLU A 110 33.58 -25.03 -10.52
N GLY A 111 34.32 -24.34 -11.39
CA GLY A 111 34.32 -22.87 -11.46
C GLY A 111 32.94 -22.30 -11.76
N VAL A 112 32.25 -22.84 -12.78
CA VAL A 112 30.91 -22.39 -13.17
C VAL A 112 29.87 -22.67 -12.08
N CYS A 113 29.91 -23.86 -11.47
CA CYS A 113 29.02 -24.25 -10.37
C CYS A 113 29.15 -23.28 -9.18
N ARG A 114 30.39 -23.01 -8.75
CA ARG A 114 30.65 -22.10 -7.63
C ARG A 114 30.24 -20.66 -7.95
N LEU A 115 30.46 -20.22 -9.18
CA LEU A 115 30.08 -18.89 -9.65
C LEU A 115 28.56 -18.70 -9.65
N LEU A 116 27.82 -19.65 -10.23
CA LEU A 116 26.35 -19.63 -10.32
C LEU A 116 25.71 -19.60 -8.92
N ASN A 117 26.24 -20.40 -8.02
CA ASN A 117 25.83 -20.46 -6.64
C ASN A 117 26.08 -19.14 -5.88
N MET A 118 27.23 -18.51 -6.14
CA MET A 118 27.54 -17.18 -5.60
C MET A 118 26.61 -16.10 -6.17
N TYR A 119 26.26 -16.17 -7.46
CA TYR A 119 25.26 -15.29 -8.07
C TYR A 119 23.87 -15.46 -7.46
N ILE A 120 23.41 -16.69 -7.25
CA ILE A 120 22.13 -16.97 -6.58
C ILE A 120 22.14 -16.37 -5.18
N LEU A 121 23.26 -16.53 -4.44
CA LEU A 121 23.42 -15.94 -3.12
C LEU A 121 23.29 -14.42 -3.18
N ILE A 122 24.08 -13.73 -4.01
CA ILE A 122 24.01 -12.27 -4.18
C ILE A 122 22.58 -11.83 -4.51
N ALA A 123 21.98 -12.46 -5.51
CA ALA A 123 20.67 -12.06 -5.99
C ALA A 123 19.58 -12.27 -4.94
N ASN A 124 19.68 -13.32 -4.13
CA ASN A 124 18.77 -13.54 -3.01
C ASN A 124 18.90 -12.49 -1.90
N TRP A 125 20.03 -11.76 -1.82
CA TRP A 125 20.19 -10.61 -0.91
C TRP A 125 19.60 -9.30 -1.48
N ILE A 126 19.39 -9.18 -2.79
CA ILE A 126 18.87 -7.96 -3.42
C ILE A 126 17.45 -7.66 -2.93
N ILE A 127 16.59 -8.68 -2.86
CA ILE A 127 15.19 -8.52 -2.41
C ILE A 127 15.10 -8.05 -0.96
N PRO A 128 15.72 -8.74 0.04
CA PRO A 128 15.68 -8.28 1.42
C PRO A 128 16.39 -6.93 1.61
N ALA A 129 17.49 -6.64 0.89
CA ALA A 129 18.13 -5.32 0.95
C ALA A 129 17.17 -4.21 0.47
N THR A 130 16.46 -4.46 -0.63
CA THR A 130 15.50 -3.48 -1.17
C THR A 130 14.29 -3.30 -0.24
N LEU A 131 13.78 -4.39 0.35
CA LEU A 131 12.73 -4.34 1.38
C LEU A 131 13.19 -3.59 2.64
N LEU A 132 14.45 -3.76 3.05
CA LEU A 132 15.04 -3.07 4.19
C LEU A 132 15.12 -1.55 3.94
N VAL A 133 15.61 -1.14 2.76
CA VAL A 133 15.65 0.28 2.35
C VAL A 133 14.25 0.88 2.35
N TYR A 134 13.27 0.16 1.82
CA TYR A 134 11.88 0.60 1.84
C TYR A 134 11.33 0.73 3.26
N ALA A 135 11.56 -0.28 4.12
CA ALA A 135 11.13 -0.27 5.52
C ALA A 135 11.77 0.88 6.30
N LEU A 136 13.05 1.17 6.07
CA LEU A 136 13.76 2.30 6.67
C LEU A 136 13.16 3.63 6.22
N GLY A 137 12.87 3.77 4.92
CA GLY A 137 12.19 4.95 4.37
C GLY A 137 10.82 5.18 5.01
N LEU A 138 10.04 4.12 5.19
CA LEU A 138 8.76 4.15 5.90
C LEU A 138 8.94 4.58 7.37
N ALA A 139 9.92 4.02 8.07
CA ALA A 139 10.21 4.34 9.46
C ALA A 139 10.61 5.81 9.64
N VAL A 140 11.51 6.33 8.79
CA VAL A 140 11.93 7.74 8.78
C VAL A 140 10.74 8.67 8.54
N MET A 141 9.85 8.31 7.62
CA MET A 141 8.65 9.10 7.33
C MET A 141 7.68 9.14 8.50
N LEU A 142 7.41 7.99 9.12
CA LEU A 142 6.57 7.90 10.31
C LEU A 142 7.17 8.69 11.47
N TYR A 143 8.50 8.63 11.63
CA TYR A 143 9.22 9.41 12.63
C TYR A 143 9.08 10.91 12.40
N LYS A 144 9.35 11.40 11.18
CA LYS A 144 9.18 12.83 10.83
C LYS A 144 7.74 13.29 11.06
N ARG A 145 6.75 12.48 10.70
CA ARG A 145 5.34 12.80 10.90
C ARG A 145 4.96 12.86 12.37
N ARG A 146 5.44 11.93 13.19
CA ARG A 146 5.24 11.96 14.64
C ARG A 146 5.86 13.21 15.26
N LYS A 147 7.08 13.56 14.84
CA LYS A 147 7.76 14.78 15.27
C LYS A 147 6.97 16.05 14.92
N LEU A 148 6.49 16.18 13.68
CA LEU A 148 5.63 17.29 13.25
C LEU A 148 4.34 17.39 14.07
N LYS A 149 3.69 16.25 14.35
CA LYS A 149 2.49 16.22 15.19
C LYS A 149 2.75 16.54 16.66
N ALA A 150 3.94 16.27 17.18
CA ALA A 150 4.30 16.59 18.56
C ALA A 150 4.60 18.08 18.75
N VAL A 151 5.04 18.79 17.69
CA VAL A 151 5.34 20.23 17.74
C VAL A 151 4.08 21.10 17.55
N LEU A 152 3.11 20.63 16.77
CA LEU A 152 1.87 21.37 16.51
C LEU A 152 0.95 21.65 17.74
N PRO A 153 0.77 20.75 18.74
CA PRO A 153 -0.14 20.98 19.85
C PRO A 153 0.21 22.20 20.70
N ASP A 154 1.49 22.58 20.79
CA ASP A 154 1.92 23.76 21.54
C ASP A 154 1.48 25.05 20.85
N LEU A 155 1.44 25.10 19.51
CA LEU A 155 0.92 26.25 18.77
C LEU A 155 -0.60 26.39 18.90
N GLU A 156 -1.34 25.29 18.91
CA GLU A 156 -2.80 25.33 19.05
C GLU A 156 -3.20 25.73 20.48
N SER A 157 -2.47 25.25 21.50
CA SER A 157 -2.60 25.68 22.89
C SER A 157 -2.24 27.17 23.06
N SER A 158 -1.19 27.65 22.39
CA SER A 158 -0.81 29.07 22.41
C SER A 158 -1.84 29.97 21.74
N ARG A 159 -2.47 29.51 20.64
CA ARG A 159 -3.51 30.25 19.92
C ARG A 159 -4.83 30.32 20.69
N SER A 160 -5.18 29.25 21.41
CA SER A 160 -6.39 29.23 22.26
C SER A 160 -6.28 30.11 23.51
N ARG A 161 -5.08 30.60 23.85
CA ARG A 161 -4.84 31.58 24.92
C ARG A 161 -4.80 33.02 24.44
N GLN A 162 -5.06 33.30 23.17
CA GLN A 162 -5.37 34.68 22.79
C GLN A 162 -6.75 34.99 23.40
N PRO A 163 -6.83 35.84 24.44
CA PRO A 163 -8.11 36.19 25.02
C PRO A 163 -8.91 36.84 23.89
N GLU A 164 -10.18 36.46 23.75
CA GLU A 164 -11.18 37.34 23.16
C GLU A 164 -11.12 38.65 23.93
N SER A 165 -10.25 39.56 23.50
CA SER A 165 -10.35 40.97 23.83
C SER A 165 -11.57 41.46 23.06
N ARG A 166 -12.73 41.17 23.64
CA ARG A 166 -13.85 42.10 23.74
C ARG A 166 -14.12 42.87 22.46
N GLN A 167 -14.65 42.18 21.45
CA GLN A 167 -15.67 42.83 20.65
C GLN A 167 -16.95 42.86 21.49
N PHE A 168 -17.06 43.88 22.34
CA PHE A 168 -18.32 44.34 22.92
C PHE A 168 -19.20 44.81 21.75
N ILE A 169 -19.85 43.86 21.06
CA ILE A 169 -20.96 44.17 20.17
C ILE A 169 -22.16 44.38 21.09
N LEU A 170 -22.41 45.64 21.42
CA LEU A 170 -23.66 46.07 22.03
C LEU A 170 -24.81 45.67 21.08
N PRO A 171 -25.84 44.96 21.56
CA PRO A 171 -27.08 44.83 20.83
C PRO A 171 -27.81 46.19 20.88
N MET A 172 -27.59 47.06 19.88
CA MET A 172 -28.53 48.14 19.64
C MET A 172 -29.82 47.54 19.07
N MET A 173 -30.73 47.32 20.00
CA MET A 173 -32.17 47.33 19.89
C MET A 173 -32.65 48.09 18.63
N VAL A 174 -33.00 47.36 17.57
CA VAL A 174 -33.75 47.91 16.44
C VAL A 174 -35.23 47.78 16.81
N PRO A 175 -36.00 48.88 16.86
CA PRO A 175 -37.39 48.84 17.24
C PRO A 175 -38.22 48.11 16.18
N ALA A 176 -39.11 47.26 16.66
CA ALA A 176 -40.17 46.67 15.86
C ALA A 176 -41.10 47.79 15.37
N ASP A 177 -41.25 47.92 14.05
CA ASP A 177 -42.54 48.25 13.47
C ASP A 177 -42.55 48.00 11.96
N ILE A 178 -43.76 47.75 11.46
CA ILE A 178 -44.19 47.57 10.06
C ILE A 178 -44.49 46.12 9.67
N ARG A 179 -45.73 45.71 10.01
CA ARG A 179 -46.56 44.81 9.21
C ARG A 179 -46.82 45.44 7.85
N PHE A 180 -46.60 44.71 6.76
CA PHE A 180 -47.43 44.82 5.54
C PHE A 180 -47.50 43.45 4.80
N PRO A 181 -48.58 43.22 4.01
CA PRO A 181 -49.04 41.91 3.61
C PRO A 181 -48.44 41.39 2.29
N SER A 182 -48.61 40.09 2.13
CA SER A 182 -48.53 39.25 0.93
C SER A 182 -48.68 39.93 -0.43
N VAL A 183 -47.73 39.66 -1.34
CA VAL A 183 -47.93 39.62 -2.80
C VAL A 183 -47.11 38.47 -3.38
N SER A 184 -47.81 37.58 -4.08
CA SER A 184 -47.35 36.50 -4.96
C SER A 184 -46.65 37.03 -6.23
N THR A 185 -46.31 36.14 -7.20
CA THR A 185 -45.87 36.43 -8.60
C THR A 185 -44.33 36.57 -8.72
N THR A 186 -43.50 35.87 -9.52
CA THR A 186 -43.53 34.82 -10.56
C THR A 186 -42.04 34.52 -10.95
N PRO A 187 -41.72 33.60 -11.90
CA PRO A 187 -40.38 33.00 -12.07
C PRO A 187 -39.46 33.78 -13.05
N HIS A 188 -38.23 33.27 -13.21
CA HIS A 188 -37.26 33.42 -14.33
C HIS A 188 -35.87 33.83 -13.84
N THR A 189 -34.83 33.03 -14.16
CA THR A 189 -33.56 33.43 -14.83
C THR A 189 -32.59 32.23 -14.86
N SER A 190 -32.35 31.63 -16.05
CA SER A 190 -31.18 31.84 -16.94
C SER A 190 -29.87 31.26 -16.37
N VAL A 191 -29.35 30.14 -16.88
CA VAL A 191 -28.49 30.03 -18.09
C VAL A 191 -27.23 30.90 -18.02
N ILE A 192 -26.10 30.31 -17.60
CA ILE A 192 -24.71 30.52 -18.09
C ILE A 192 -23.97 29.20 -17.78
N SER A 193 -23.57 28.28 -18.67
CA SER A 193 -22.76 28.30 -19.91
C SER A 193 -21.27 28.66 -19.73
N GLN A 194 -20.46 27.65 -19.41
CA GLN A 194 -19.06 27.43 -19.83
C GLN A 194 -18.89 25.89 -19.81
N GLN A 195 -18.70 25.09 -20.86
CA GLN A 195 -18.20 25.23 -22.23
C GLN A 195 -16.82 25.91 -22.36
N LEU A 196 -15.76 25.12 -22.23
CA LEU A 196 -14.66 25.03 -23.21
C LEU A 196 -13.84 23.75 -22.90
N ARG A 197 -13.93 22.69 -23.73
CA ARG A 197 -12.98 22.36 -24.84
C ARG A 197 -11.61 21.98 -24.26
N GLU A 198 -11.09 20.77 -24.42
CA GLU A 198 -10.77 20.06 -25.66
C GLU A 198 -10.97 18.53 -25.45
N SER A 199 -11.75 17.80 -26.27
CA SER A 199 -11.38 17.17 -27.55
C SER A 199 -9.98 16.54 -27.52
N VAL A 200 -9.80 15.24 -27.81
CA VAL A 200 -9.50 14.77 -29.17
C VAL A 200 -9.32 13.23 -29.16
N TRP A 201 -10.01 12.56 -30.11
CA TRP A 201 -9.97 11.15 -30.59
C TRP A 201 -10.97 10.18 -29.91
N GLY A 202 -12.00 9.64 -30.58
CA GLY A 202 -12.10 9.19 -31.98
C GLY A 202 -11.89 7.67 -32.01
N ALA A 203 -12.94 6.88 -31.72
CA ALA A 203 -13.86 6.25 -32.68
C ALA A 203 -13.37 4.87 -33.18
N GLY A 204 -14.16 3.82 -32.89
CA GLY A 204 -13.96 2.48 -33.42
C GLY A 204 -14.94 1.42 -32.87
N ALA A 205 -16.16 1.42 -33.42
CA ALA A 205 -17.14 0.33 -33.61
C ALA A 205 -17.28 -0.78 -32.54
N SER A 206 -18.42 -0.90 -31.85
CA SER A 206 -19.71 -1.46 -32.33
C SER A 206 -19.68 -2.96 -32.63
N SER A 207 -20.19 -3.77 -31.70
CA SER A 207 -21.22 -4.78 -31.94
C SER A 207 -21.64 -5.48 -30.64
N SER A 208 -22.80 -5.09 -30.13
CA SER A 208 -23.71 -5.94 -29.34
C SER A 208 -24.60 -6.74 -30.33
N PRO A 209 -25.57 -7.63 -29.96
CA PRO A 209 -26.11 -8.00 -28.62
C PRO A 209 -26.49 -9.53 -28.56
N PRO A 210 -27.52 -10.04 -27.81
CA PRO A 210 -27.97 -9.85 -26.42
C PRO A 210 -28.28 -11.18 -25.63
N GLN A 211 -28.74 -10.98 -24.38
CA GLN A 211 -29.76 -11.73 -23.60
C GLN A 211 -29.34 -12.76 -22.54
N SER A 212 -29.70 -12.45 -21.29
CA SER A 212 -30.80 -13.05 -20.50
C SER A 212 -30.44 -12.96 -19.01
N ILE A 213 -31.06 -12.04 -18.25
CA ILE A 213 -32.27 -12.26 -17.43
C ILE A 213 -32.19 -13.55 -16.61
N VAL A 214 -31.71 -13.44 -15.37
CA VAL A 214 -32.25 -14.23 -14.25
C VAL A 214 -32.36 -13.33 -13.02
N GLU A 215 -33.57 -13.37 -12.50
CA GLU A 215 -34.17 -12.57 -11.44
C GLU A 215 -34.14 -13.35 -10.11
N GLY A 216 -34.08 -12.62 -8.99
CA GLY A 216 -34.27 -13.14 -7.64
C GLY A 216 -33.09 -12.83 -6.72
N LYS A 217 -33.25 -12.46 -5.45
CA LYS A 217 -34.41 -12.56 -4.56
C LYS A 217 -34.13 -11.71 -3.31
N ARG A 218 -35.18 -11.10 -2.78
CA ARG A 218 -35.26 -10.37 -1.51
C ARG A 218 -34.67 -11.13 -0.31
N GLY A 219 -34.05 -10.38 0.60
CA GLY A 219 -33.90 -10.68 2.04
C GLY A 219 -33.24 -9.48 2.72
N SER A 220 -33.99 -8.53 3.27
CA SER A 220 -34.56 -8.49 4.63
C SER A 220 -33.54 -8.44 5.78
N SER A 221 -33.62 -7.31 6.51
CA SER A 221 -33.40 -7.14 7.96
C SER A 221 -32.09 -7.61 8.62
N SER A 222 -31.35 -6.67 9.20
CA SER A 222 -31.29 -6.56 10.67
C SER A 222 -30.54 -5.31 11.07
N GLY A 223 -31.23 -4.40 11.79
CA GLY A 223 -30.56 -3.39 12.57
C GLY A 223 -29.74 -4.01 13.69
N ARG A 224 -28.68 -3.32 14.10
CA ARG A 224 -28.04 -3.52 15.41
C ARG A 224 -27.52 -2.19 15.95
N SER A 225 -28.41 -1.58 16.71
CA SER A 225 -28.22 -0.89 17.98
C SER A 225 -26.80 -0.52 18.43
N ARG A 226 -26.60 0.79 18.53
CA ARG A 226 -26.04 1.55 19.65
C ARG A 226 -25.45 0.72 20.81
N LEU A 227 -24.17 0.95 21.11
CA LEU A 227 -23.61 0.74 22.45
C LEU A 227 -22.67 1.90 22.81
N SER A 228 -23.26 3.03 23.20
CA SER A 228 -22.58 4.11 23.91
C SER A 228 -22.46 3.71 25.38
N LYS A 229 -21.24 3.38 25.83
CA LYS A 229 -20.91 3.25 27.26
C LYS A 229 -20.40 4.60 27.78
N PRO A 230 -21.05 5.21 28.79
CA PRO A 230 -20.47 6.31 29.54
C PRO A 230 -19.40 5.78 30.51
N LEU A 231 -18.31 6.54 30.67
CA LEU A 231 -17.29 6.31 31.70
C LEU A 231 -17.75 6.89 33.04
N PRO A 232 -17.50 6.21 34.18
CA PRO A 232 -17.84 6.69 35.50
C PRO A 232 -16.93 7.84 35.95
N GLY A 233 -17.53 8.84 36.59
CA GLY A 233 -16.83 9.95 37.22
C GLY A 233 -15.97 9.48 38.38
N SER A 234 -14.69 9.84 38.35
CA SER A 234 -13.81 9.77 39.51
C SER A 234 -14.14 10.94 40.43
N MET A 235 -14.62 10.59 41.63
CA MET A 235 -14.75 11.48 42.77
C MET A 235 -13.40 12.08 43.17
N TYR A 236 -13.47 13.33 43.59
CA TYR A 236 -12.47 14.03 44.38
C TYR A 236 -12.38 13.43 45.79
N TYR A 237 -11.16 13.18 46.27
CA TYR A 237 -10.74 13.36 47.66
C TYR A 237 -9.28 13.81 47.65
#